data_AF-A0A0J7K2K7-F1
#
_entry.id   AF-A0A0J7K2K7-F1
#
_cell.length_a   1.000
_cell.length_b   1.000
_cell.length_c   1.000
_cell.angle_alpha   90.00
_cell.angle_beta   90.00
_cell.angle_gamma   90.00
#
_symmetry.space_group_name_H-M   'P 1'
#
loop_
_entity.id
_entity.type
_entity.pdbx_description
1 polymer ?
#
loop_
_entity_poly.entity_id
_entity_poly.type
_entity_poly.pdbx_seq_one_letter_code
_entity_poly.pdbx_strand_id
1 'polypeptide(L)'
;MEDNELFYQDYRMSIEQYDTILTMVQLHLQKFPKRTRKDPPGLRLALTLSIVLMATADAEYKFTWVDVGDYGFMSDRGIWTESTLGSALEEGSVDLPLPRLLPNSNIMFSHFL
;
A
#
# COMPACT_ATOMS: atom_id res chain seq x y z
N MET A 1 -15.11 -5.79 -28.26
CA MET A 1 -13.89 -6.59 -28.46
C MET A 1 -12.72 -5.92 -27.74
N GLU A 2 -12.51 -4.63 -27.97
CA GLU A 2 -11.55 -3.76 -27.25
C GLU A 2 -11.75 -3.75 -25.73
N ASP A 3 -13.01 -3.62 -25.25
CA ASP A 3 -13.32 -3.68 -23.81
C ASP A 3 -12.94 -5.01 -23.13
N ASN A 4 -13.04 -6.13 -23.84
CA ASN A 4 -12.67 -7.44 -23.29
C ASN A 4 -11.15 -7.59 -23.19
N GLU A 5 -10.42 -6.96 -24.11
CA GLU A 5 -8.96 -7.00 -24.13
C GLU A 5 -8.38 -6.07 -23.06
N LEU A 6 -8.97 -4.88 -22.88
CA LEU A 6 -8.67 -3.98 -21.75
C LEU A 6 -8.98 -4.66 -20.41
N PHE A 7 -10.14 -5.32 -20.28
CA PHE A 7 -10.48 -6.09 -19.10
C PHE A 7 -9.46 -7.21 -18.85
N TYR A 8 -9.06 -7.94 -19.89
CA TYR A 8 -8.05 -8.98 -19.72
C TYR A 8 -6.67 -8.42 -19.35
N GLN A 9 -6.29 -7.25 -19.87
CA GLN A 9 -5.04 -6.59 -19.50
C GLN A 9 -5.04 -6.12 -18.03
N ASP A 10 -6.14 -5.54 -17.57
CA ASP A 10 -6.29 -5.01 -16.22
C ASP A 10 -6.43 -6.13 -15.16
N TYR A 11 -7.24 -7.15 -15.45
CA TYR A 11 -7.59 -8.20 -14.49
C TYR A 11 -6.81 -9.51 -14.69
N ARG A 12 -6.05 -9.63 -15.80
CA ARG A 12 -5.31 -10.84 -16.18
C ARG A 12 -6.19 -12.10 -16.24
N MET A 13 -7.49 -11.93 -16.48
CA MET A 13 -8.51 -12.96 -16.38
C MET A 13 -9.65 -12.66 -17.36
N SER A 14 -10.30 -13.70 -17.91
CA SER A 14 -11.47 -13.47 -18.76
C SER A 14 -12.68 -13.01 -17.92
N ILE A 15 -13.60 -12.30 -18.57
CA ILE A 15 -14.84 -11.83 -17.93
C ILE A 15 -15.64 -13.01 -17.35
N GLU A 16 -15.70 -14.14 -18.06
CA GLU A 16 -16.42 -15.34 -17.61
C GLU A 16 -15.81 -15.95 -16.35
N GLN A 17 -14.48 -15.98 -16.25
CA GLN A 17 -13.78 -16.46 -15.06
C GLN A 17 -14.00 -15.52 -13.88
N TYR A 18 -13.97 -14.20 -14.12
CA TYR A 18 -14.26 -13.18 -13.12
C TYR A 18 -15.69 -13.33 -12.57
N ASP A 19 -16.69 -13.47 -13.43
CA ASP A 19 -18.10 -13.61 -13.04
C ASP A 19 -18.35 -14.91 -12.26
N THR A 20 -17.66 -15.99 -12.62
CA THR A 20 -17.72 -17.27 -11.90
C THR A 20 -17.23 -17.12 -10.46
N ILE A 21 -16.06 -16.48 -10.27
CA ILE A 21 -15.48 -16.24 -8.95
C ILE A 21 -16.38 -15.27 -8.16
N LEU A 22 -16.84 -14.19 -8.79
CA LEU A 22 -17.72 -13.22 -8.15
C LEU A 22 -18.99 -13.91 -7.62
N THR A 23 -19.60 -14.80 -8.41
CA THR A 23 -20.80 -15.56 -8.02
C THR A 23 -20.55 -16.47 -6.81
N MET A 24 -19.41 -17.17 -6.77
CA MET A 24 -19.06 -18.06 -5.66
C MET A 24 -18.81 -17.30 -4.35
N VAL A 25 -18.16 -16.14 -4.45
CA VAL A 25 -17.70 -15.39 -3.27
C VAL A 25 -18.77 -14.39 -2.80
N GLN A 26 -19.70 -13.96 -3.67
CA GLN A 26 -20.73 -12.97 -3.35
C GLN A 26 -21.67 -13.39 -2.21
N LEU A 27 -21.99 -14.69 -2.07
CA LEU A 27 -22.81 -15.20 -0.96
C LEU A 27 -22.08 -15.19 0.39
N HIS A 28 -20.75 -15.09 0.37
CA HIS A 28 -19.90 -15.14 1.56
C HIS A 28 -19.35 -13.77 1.97
N LEU A 29 -19.56 -12.73 1.16
CA LEU A 29 -19.11 -11.36 1.44
C LEU A 29 -20.20 -10.55 2.16
N GLN A 30 -20.07 -10.39 3.48
CA GLN A 30 -20.87 -9.42 4.23
C GLN A 30 -20.32 -8.00 4.04
N LYS A 31 -21.07 -7.14 3.31
CA LYS A 31 -20.72 -5.73 3.11
C LYS A 31 -21.28 -4.86 4.25
N PHE A 32 -20.40 -4.28 5.07
CA PHE A 32 -20.75 -3.18 5.98
C PHE A 32 -20.39 -1.84 5.32
N PRO A 33 -21.37 -1.00 4.93
CA PRO A 33 -21.09 0.24 4.25
C PRO A 33 -20.73 1.35 5.26
N LYS A 34 -19.45 1.72 5.34
CA LYS A 34 -19.04 3.00 5.96
C LYS A 34 -18.65 4.08 4.94
N ARG A 35 -18.26 3.69 3.72
CA ARG A 35 -18.04 4.58 2.56
C ARG A 35 -18.33 3.80 1.30
N THR A 36 -19.40 4.15 0.57
CA THR A 36 -19.69 3.52 -0.72
C THR A 36 -18.81 4.18 -1.77
N ARG A 37 -17.64 3.60 -2.07
CA ARG A 37 -16.88 3.98 -3.27
C ARG A 37 -17.76 3.72 -4.49
N LYS A 38 -17.89 4.71 -5.37
CA LYS A 38 -18.72 4.65 -6.60
C LYS A 38 -18.08 3.81 -7.71
N ASP A 39 -16.88 3.28 -7.45
CA ASP A 39 -16.12 2.53 -8.43
C ASP A 39 -16.87 1.24 -8.84
N PRO A 40 -16.87 0.88 -10.14
CA PRO A 40 -17.41 -0.36 -10.64
C PRO A 40 -16.91 -1.59 -9.84
N PRO A 41 -17.71 -2.66 -9.71
CA PRO A 41 -17.33 -3.87 -8.99
C PRO A 41 -15.98 -4.46 -9.43
N GLY A 42 -15.68 -4.42 -10.74
CA GLY A 42 -14.37 -4.74 -11.31
C GLY A 42 -13.25 -3.98 -10.61
N LEU A 43 -13.26 -2.66 -10.70
CA LEU A 43 -12.19 -1.80 -10.20
C LEU A 43 -12.00 -1.96 -8.68
N ARG A 44 -13.08 -2.24 -7.94
CA ARG A 44 -13.00 -2.54 -6.51
C ARG A 44 -12.25 -3.84 -6.23
N LEU A 45 -12.45 -4.88 -7.03
CA LEU A 45 -11.74 -6.14 -6.88
C LEU A 45 -10.26 -5.98 -7.25
N ALA A 46 -9.96 -5.34 -8.39
CA ALA A 46 -8.58 -5.05 -8.79
C ALA A 46 -7.82 -4.29 -7.71
N LEU A 47 -8.43 -3.25 -7.14
CA LEU A 47 -7.81 -2.47 -6.07
C LEU A 47 -7.65 -3.24 -4.75
N THR A 48 -8.48 -4.25 -4.51
CA THR A 48 -8.34 -5.12 -3.32
C THR A 48 -7.25 -6.16 -3.53
N LEU A 49 -7.00 -6.58 -4.78
CA LEU A 49 -6.00 -7.58 -5.14
C LEU A 49 -4.64 -6.98 -5.51
N SER A 50 -4.53 -5.65 -5.60
CA SER A 50 -3.23 -5.01 -5.79
C SER A 50 -2.41 -5.10 -4.50
N ILE A 51 -1.14 -5.48 -4.66
CA ILE A 51 -0.17 -5.55 -3.58
C ILE A 51 0.51 -4.17 -3.48
N VAL A 52 0.50 -3.58 -2.29
CA VAL A 52 1.22 -2.35 -1.99
C VAL A 52 2.62 -2.68 -1.53
N LEU A 53 3.57 -1.87 -2.01
CA LEU A 53 4.93 -1.79 -1.51
C LEU A 53 5.12 -0.42 -0.89
N MET A 54 5.44 -0.39 0.40
CA MET A 54 5.82 0.83 1.12
C MET A 54 7.30 0.76 1.46
N ALA A 55 8.04 1.85 1.28
CA ALA A 55 9.47 1.86 1.51
C ALA A 55 9.96 3.24 1.94
N THR A 56 11.05 3.26 2.71
CA THR A 56 11.85 4.46 2.97
C THR A 56 13.16 4.36 2.19
N ALA A 57 13.67 5.50 1.76
CA ALA A 57 14.92 5.58 1.00
C ALA A 57 15.77 6.72 1.52
N ASP A 58 17.08 6.50 1.58
CA ASP A 58 18.03 7.52 1.97
C ASP A 58 18.20 8.61 0.89
N ALA A 59 19.01 9.63 1.20
CA ALA A 59 19.32 10.71 0.28
C ALA A 59 20.07 10.26 -0.99
N GLU A 60 20.58 9.02 -1.02
CA GLU A 60 21.21 8.40 -2.19
C GLU A 60 20.24 7.53 -3.00
N TYR A 61 18.94 7.61 -2.71
CA TYR A 61 17.87 6.81 -3.33
C TYR A 61 18.03 5.29 -3.10
N LYS A 62 18.68 4.90 -1.99
CA LYS A 62 18.78 3.48 -1.60
C LYS A 62 17.69 3.16 -0.59
N PHE A 63 16.95 2.07 -0.84
CA PHE A 63 15.95 1.60 0.11
C PHE A 63 16.62 1.20 1.42
N THR A 64 16.19 1.83 2.52
CA THR A 64 16.65 1.54 3.87
C THR A 64 15.68 0.59 4.59
N TRP A 65 14.42 0.59 4.18
CA TRP A 65 13.38 -0.31 4.66
C TRP A 65 12.31 -0.49 3.59
N VAL A 66 11.74 -1.69 3.51
CA VAL A 66 10.66 -2.05 2.57
C VAL A 66 9.69 -2.97 3.27
N ASP A 67 8.40 -2.72 3.07
CA ASP A 67 7.29 -3.56 3.48
C ASP A 67 6.41 -3.88 2.26
N VAL A 68 6.07 -5.16 2.10
CA VAL A 68 5.42 -5.70 0.92
C VAL A 68 4.30 -6.64 1.36
N GLY A 69 3.11 -6.44 0.82
CA GLY A 69 2.01 -7.38 1.02
C GLY A 69 0.69 -6.74 1.46
N ASP A 70 0.68 -5.43 1.69
CA ASP A 70 -0.55 -4.73 2.02
C ASP A 70 -1.52 -4.66 0.84
N TYR A 71 -2.81 -4.59 1.14
CA TYR A 71 -3.85 -4.51 0.13
C TYR A 71 -3.98 -3.08 -0.41
N GLY A 72 -4.07 -2.90 -1.73
CA GLY A 72 -4.15 -1.58 -2.37
C GLY A 72 -5.42 -0.77 -2.10
N PHE A 73 -6.41 -1.35 -1.40
CA PHE A 73 -7.53 -0.59 -0.86
C PHE A 73 -7.17 0.16 0.43
N MET A 74 -6.16 -0.31 1.15
CA MET A 74 -5.67 0.32 2.38
C MET A 74 -5.12 1.70 2.06
N SER A 75 -5.45 2.68 2.90
CA SER A 75 -4.87 4.02 2.79
C SER A 75 -3.45 4.02 3.35
N ASP A 76 -2.61 4.92 2.84
CA ASP A 76 -1.21 5.09 3.29
C ASP A 76 -1.08 5.20 4.81
N ARG A 77 -1.99 5.94 5.48
CA ARG A 77 -2.00 6.04 6.95
C ARG A 77 -2.23 4.67 7.62
N GLY A 78 -3.12 3.86 7.07
CA GLY A 78 -3.46 2.56 7.64
C GLY A 78 -2.28 1.59 7.51
N ILE A 79 -1.65 1.57 6.33
CA ILE A 79 -0.43 0.81 6.07
C ILE A 79 0.69 1.29 7.01
N TRP A 80 0.89 2.60 7.15
CA TRP A 80 1.88 3.18 8.07
C TRP A 80 1.66 2.77 9.53
N THR A 81 0.43 2.89 10.03
CA THR A 81 0.09 2.55 11.42
C THR A 81 0.31 1.06 11.73
N GLU A 82 0.08 0.18 10.77
CA GLU A 82 0.31 -1.27 10.95
C GLU A 82 1.77 -1.69 10.63
N SER A 83 2.56 -0.80 10.03
CA SER A 83 3.94 -1.13 9.64
C SER A 83 4.88 -1.25 10.84
N THR A 84 5.83 -2.17 10.72
CA THR A 84 6.87 -2.39 11.74
C THR A 84 7.73 -1.14 11.97
N LEU A 85 8.05 -0.40 10.90
CA LEU A 85 8.82 0.84 10.99
C LEU A 85 8.02 1.96 11.66
N GLY A 86 6.73 2.12 11.31
CA GLY A 86 5.86 3.12 11.92
C GLY A 86 5.74 2.91 13.43
N SER A 87 5.49 1.66 13.85
CA SER A 87 5.43 1.30 15.28
C SER A 87 6.76 1.55 15.99
N ALA A 88 7.88 1.14 15.39
CA ALA A 88 9.20 1.33 15.99
C ALA A 88 9.59 2.82 16.13
N LEU A 89 9.17 3.67 15.19
CA LEU A 89 9.38 5.12 15.26
C LEU A 89 8.55 5.75 16.39
N GLU A 90 7.29 5.34 16.56
CA GLU A 90 6.43 5.84 17.63
C GLU A 90 6.94 5.41 19.02
N GLU A 91 7.48 4.20 19.14
CA GLU A 91 8.05 3.66 20.38
C GLU A 91 9.49 4.16 20.65
N GLY A 92 10.14 4.80 19.68
CA GLY A 92 11.54 5.22 19.77
C GLY A 92 12.53 4.05 19.82
N SER A 93 12.15 2.89 19.27
CA SER A 93 12.97 1.67 19.24
C SER A 93 13.82 1.55 17.97
N VAL A 94 13.64 2.44 16.99
CA VAL A 94 14.53 2.57 15.83
C VAL A 94 15.86 3.15 16.27
N ASP A 95 16.96 2.46 15.90
CA ASP A 95 18.33 2.92 16.13
C ASP A 95 18.70 4.04 15.14
N LEU A 96 18.14 5.23 15.36
CA LEU A 96 18.46 6.42 14.58
C LEU A 96 19.81 6.99 15.02
N PRO A 97 20.67 7.42 14.07
CA PRO A 97 21.90 8.11 14.39
C PRO A 97 21.63 9.33 15.27
N LEU A 98 22.54 9.56 16.23
CA LEU A 98 22.50 10.78 17.02
C LEU A 98 22.57 12.01 16.11
N PRO A 99 21.91 13.12 16.50
CA PRO A 99 21.97 14.38 15.77
C PRO A 99 23.42 14.77 15.44
N ARG A 100 23.65 15.26 14.22
CA ARG A 100 24.97 15.67 13.72
C ARG A 100 24.94 17.13 13.30
N LEU A 101 26.09 17.80 13.39
CA LEU A 101 26.26 19.13 12.79
C LEU A 101 26.03 19.08 11.29
N LEU A 102 25.29 20.06 10.78
CA LEU A 102 25.21 20.30 9.35
C LEU A 102 26.60 20.69 8.81
N PRO A 103 26.93 20.32 7.56
CA PRO A 103 28.19 20.73 6.95
C PRO A 103 28.37 22.25 6.99
N ASN A 104 29.55 22.71 7.42
CA ASN A 104 29.91 24.14 7.52
C ASN A 104 29.00 24.97 8.43
N SER A 105 28.37 24.36 9.42
CA SER A 105 27.46 25.05 10.33
C SER A 105 27.61 24.55 11.77
N ASN A 106 27.19 25.39 12.71
CA ASN A 106 27.09 25.05 14.14
C ASN A 106 25.67 24.59 14.51
N ILE A 107 24.84 24.27 13.51
CA ILE A 107 23.47 23.79 13.69
C ILE A 107 23.50 22.27 13.84
N MET A 108 23.08 21.77 15.01
CA MET A 108 22.80 20.36 15.24
C MET A 108 21.48 19.99 14.56
N PHE A 109 21.47 18.89 13.82
CA PHE A 109 20.30 18.43 13.09
C PHE A 109 20.09 16.93 13.32
N SER A 110 18.84 16.55 13.59
CA SER A 110 18.45 15.15 13.77
C SER A 110 18.58 14.36 12.46
N HIS A 111 18.70 13.04 12.58
CA HIS A 111 18.63 12.17 11.41
C HIS A 111 17.15 11.97 11.01
N PHE A 112 16.90 11.97 9.70
CA PHE A 112 15.58 11.73 9.12
C PHE A 112 15.69 10.55 8.15
N LEU A 113 14.65 9.74 8.09
CA LEU A 113 14.50 8.59 7.19
C LEU A 113 13.85 9.00 5.86
#